data_AF-A0A811TDX7-F1
#
_entry.id   AF-A0A811TDX7-F1
#
_cell.length_a   1.000
_cell.length_b   1.000
_cell.length_c   1.000
_cell.angle_alpha   90.00
_cell.angle_beta   90.00
_cell.angle_gamma   90.00
#
_symmetry.space_group_name_H-M   'P 1'
#
loop_
_entity.id
_entity.type
_entity.pdbx_description
1 polymer ?
#
loop_
_entity_poly.entity_id
_entity_poly.type
_entity_poly.pdbx_seq_one_letter_code
_entity_poly.pdbx_strand_id
1 'polypeptide(L)'
;MPEIHEYGECQYADVVEKTMNEGLAAQETCVDIVREHRYEPFLWKHCEPFYQRIKEVTVHPDQSKETMNLWRESYLNHYEIIDSLCKTVNPLDTAFLEWMQTPIVLDMCYKLDRDFKDAIDEFCRTIRESEDLIGIEAMRLHTGFYGIVSSKDFAAVPGSNFAADVMILDRTPIDRKYKEAIMAAKSWGLNTIYVFGDRFTRTLQRCRNVQTAIEQEQRYLEWIWAQPSMFMKKIMGTFGFTSFNRHKYFELYEKRMTPIVKEAYDAGVHIANIPMLPTHVGDMGHHLGDSYYNICKDDMCMNILDAVTQVGVRTTRRGYAMGVPKAPFDLTGIITGAQGAAMAEILSWDGFTANMFVDMMEHRFSNWVLTHPYDRPMVAELHINDWLDFVAKGERMIRDPPKGYGGKVKGVPIDLWPLRNNTLLNDPQWYGYPYCSITARTGALFRFIDQPCMLAPEAPSINALVNHTSLNPEKAMAPIQLCKRCATSEWLPAKCKWCRANDLKLAVGSETRIEPGE
;
A
#
# COMPACT_ATOMS: atom_id res chain seq x y z
N MET A 1 33.74 -20.63 24.00
CA MET A 1 34.20 -20.24 22.66
C MET A 1 32.94 -20.08 21.82
N PRO A 2 32.57 -18.87 21.40
CA PRO A 2 31.34 -18.70 20.63
C PRO A 2 31.61 -19.11 19.18
N GLU A 3 30.79 -20.05 18.69
CA GLU A 3 30.78 -20.49 17.30
C GLU A 3 30.35 -19.31 16.42
N ILE A 4 31.27 -18.89 15.56
CA ILE A 4 31.00 -17.99 14.44
C ILE A 4 30.27 -18.84 13.41
N HIS A 5 28.99 -18.56 13.19
CA HIS A 5 28.25 -19.18 12.10
C HIS A 5 28.70 -18.57 10.77
N GLU A 6 29.39 -19.37 9.96
CA GLU A 6 29.57 -19.15 8.52
C GLU A 6 28.20 -19.26 7.83
N TYR A 7 27.49 -18.15 7.70
CA TYR A 7 26.37 -18.04 6.78
C TYR A 7 26.94 -17.68 5.40
N GLY A 8 26.52 -18.41 4.35
CA GLY A 8 26.85 -18.04 2.97
C GLY A 8 26.59 -16.55 2.76
N GLU A 9 27.65 -15.85 2.35
CA GLU A 9 27.84 -14.39 2.45
C GLU A 9 26.64 -13.63 1.90
N CYS A 10 25.73 -13.20 2.79
CA CYS A 10 24.77 -12.15 2.44
C CYS A 10 25.57 -10.86 2.37
N GLN A 11 25.85 -10.38 1.15
CA GLN A 11 26.62 -9.16 0.91
C GLN A 11 26.07 -7.95 1.69
N TYR A 12 24.77 -7.97 1.98
CA TYR A 12 24.04 -6.88 2.65
C TYR A 12 23.57 -7.23 4.07
N ALA A 13 24.23 -8.17 4.77
CA ALA A 13 23.79 -8.63 6.09
C ALA A 13 23.50 -7.48 7.08
N ASP A 14 24.43 -6.51 7.18
CA ASP A 14 24.29 -5.35 8.06
C ASP A 14 23.12 -4.44 7.65
N VAL A 15 22.90 -4.26 6.35
CA VAL A 15 21.78 -3.46 5.82
C VAL A 15 20.45 -4.18 6.04
N VAL A 16 20.41 -5.50 5.90
CA VAL A 16 19.23 -6.33 6.19
C VAL A 16 18.88 -6.26 7.68
N GLU A 17 19.87 -6.36 8.57
CA GLU A 17 19.65 -6.24 10.02
C GLU A 17 19.11 -4.87 10.40
N LYS A 18 19.76 -3.81 9.92
CA LYS A 18 19.31 -2.42 10.09
C LYS A 18 17.87 -2.25 9.62
N THR A 19 17.56 -2.69 8.40
CA THR A 19 16.23 -2.59 7.79
C THR A 19 15.19 -3.33 8.64
N MET A 20 15.52 -4.53 9.11
CA MET A 20 14.64 -5.29 9.99
C MET A 20 14.38 -4.54 11.29
N ASN A 21 15.43 -4.10 11.99
CA ASN A 21 15.30 -3.47 13.30
C ASN A 21 14.51 -2.16 13.22
N GLU A 22 14.82 -1.29 12.26
CA GLU A 22 14.11 -0.02 12.04
C GLU A 22 12.64 -0.25 11.66
N GLY A 23 12.36 -1.18 10.75
CA GLY A 23 11.00 -1.46 10.27
C GLY A 23 10.11 -2.10 11.33
N LEU A 24 10.65 -3.05 12.10
CA LEU A 24 9.92 -3.68 13.20
C LEU A 24 9.64 -2.67 14.33
N ALA A 25 10.63 -1.84 14.70
CA ALA A 25 10.46 -0.82 15.72
C ALA A 25 9.40 0.23 15.32
N ALA A 26 9.34 0.61 14.04
CA ALA A 26 8.31 1.50 13.51
C ALA A 26 6.90 0.90 13.66
N GLN A 27 6.71 -0.36 13.28
CA GLN A 27 5.43 -1.07 13.45
C GLN A 27 5.03 -1.18 14.93
N GLU A 28 5.95 -1.59 15.80
CA GLU A 28 5.69 -1.71 17.24
C GLU A 28 5.29 -0.35 17.83
N THR A 29 5.96 0.73 17.42
CA THR A 29 5.61 2.10 17.84
C THR A 29 4.19 2.48 17.41
N CYS A 30 3.75 2.12 16.20
CA CYS A 30 2.37 2.35 15.76
C CYS A 30 1.35 1.63 16.66
N VAL A 31 1.58 0.35 16.96
CA VAL A 31 0.71 -0.43 17.83
C VAL A 31 0.68 0.13 19.25
N ASP A 32 1.83 0.57 19.77
CA ASP A 32 1.93 1.18 21.10
C ASP A 32 1.13 2.48 21.20
N ILE A 33 1.22 3.35 20.20
CA ILE A 33 0.43 4.59 20.13
C ILE A 33 -1.07 4.29 20.17
N VAL A 34 -1.55 3.33 19.36
CA VAL A 34 -2.97 2.95 19.40
C VAL A 34 -3.33 2.34 20.74
N ARG A 35 -2.48 1.48 21.31
CA ARG A 35 -2.74 0.86 22.62
C ARG A 35 -2.92 1.91 23.71
N GLU A 36 -2.07 2.93 23.73
CA GLU A 36 -2.07 4.02 24.72
C GLU A 36 -3.26 4.97 24.53
N HIS A 37 -3.50 5.41 23.30
CA HIS A 37 -4.41 6.53 23.03
C HIS A 37 -5.80 6.16 22.50
N ARG A 38 -6.12 4.88 22.25
CA ARG A 38 -7.41 4.47 21.62
C ARG A 38 -8.69 4.97 22.33
N TYR A 39 -8.61 5.35 23.59
CA TYR A 39 -9.74 5.90 24.35
C TYR A 39 -9.82 7.44 24.34
N GLU A 40 -8.86 8.10 23.72
CA GLU A 40 -8.73 9.55 23.64
C GLU A 40 -9.09 10.06 22.24
N PRO A 41 -9.47 11.33 22.07
CA PRO A 41 -9.52 11.95 20.75
C PRO A 41 -8.13 11.92 20.10
N PHE A 42 -8.06 11.61 18.81
CA PHE A 42 -6.78 11.68 18.09
C PHE A 42 -6.23 13.12 18.06
N LEU A 43 -4.97 13.27 18.45
CA LEU A 43 -4.19 14.50 18.31
C LEU A 43 -2.99 14.22 17.42
N TRP A 44 -2.62 15.19 16.58
CA TRP A 44 -1.44 15.07 15.71
C TRP A 44 -0.17 14.77 16.51
N LYS A 45 -0.08 15.30 17.73
CA LYS A 45 1.02 15.04 18.66
C LYS A 45 1.17 13.58 19.08
N HIS A 46 0.13 12.75 18.97
CA HIS A 46 0.24 11.31 19.24
C HIS A 46 1.16 10.60 18.23
N CYS A 47 1.41 11.19 17.05
CA CYS A 47 2.36 10.66 16.06
C CYS A 47 3.83 10.98 16.38
N GLU A 48 4.12 11.81 17.40
CA GLU A 48 5.50 12.22 17.75
C GLU A 48 6.45 11.03 18.01
N PRO A 49 6.06 9.95 18.72
CA PRO A 49 6.95 8.80 18.91
C PRO A 49 7.37 8.16 17.59
N PHE A 50 6.45 8.04 16.63
CA PHE A 50 6.76 7.53 15.29
C PHE A 50 7.67 8.48 14.51
N TYR A 51 7.42 9.80 14.58
CA TYR A 51 8.32 10.80 13.99
C TYR A 51 9.75 10.70 14.53
N GLN A 52 9.93 10.44 15.83
CA GLN A 52 11.27 10.23 16.40
C GLN A 52 11.93 8.96 15.88
N ARG A 53 11.18 7.87 15.64
CA ARG A 53 11.72 6.66 14.98
C ARG A 53 12.28 6.97 13.59
N ILE A 54 11.58 7.76 12.80
CA ILE A 54 12.05 8.15 11.46
C ILE A 54 13.33 9.00 11.54
N LYS A 55 13.45 9.87 12.56
CA LYS A 55 14.68 10.65 12.77
C LYS A 55 15.89 9.78 13.10
N GLU A 56 15.68 8.70 13.83
CA GLU A 56 16.70 7.73 14.24
C GLU A 56 17.19 6.85 13.07
N VAL A 57 16.46 6.80 11.95
CA VAL A 57 16.90 6.04 10.76
C VAL A 57 18.22 6.57 10.25
N THR A 58 19.16 5.64 10.07
CA THR A 58 20.52 5.94 9.60
C THR A 58 20.69 5.57 8.13
N VAL A 59 21.80 5.99 7.51
CA VAL A 59 22.18 5.61 6.15
C VAL A 59 23.45 4.77 6.25
N HIS A 60 23.39 3.52 5.76
CA HIS A 60 24.57 2.66 5.69
C HIS A 60 25.55 3.18 4.62
N PRO A 61 26.88 2.98 4.75
CA PRO A 61 27.85 3.42 3.74
C PRO A 61 27.56 2.95 2.30
N ASP A 62 26.94 1.77 2.14
CA ASP A 62 26.58 1.20 0.83
C ASP A 62 25.25 1.74 0.27
N GLN A 63 24.54 2.58 1.02
CA GLN A 63 23.25 3.14 0.59
C GLN A 63 23.41 4.58 0.10
N SER A 64 22.71 4.92 -0.98
CA SER A 64 22.56 6.32 -1.40
C SER A 64 21.81 7.11 -0.34
N LYS A 65 22.50 8.12 0.19
CA LYS A 65 21.92 9.11 1.10
C LYS A 65 20.79 9.88 0.43
N GLU A 66 20.95 10.24 -0.84
CA GLU A 66 19.98 11.02 -1.60
C GLU A 66 18.69 10.23 -1.81
N THR A 67 18.79 8.93 -2.11
CA THR A 67 17.62 8.04 -2.15
C THR A 67 16.94 7.89 -0.79
N MET A 68 17.70 7.68 0.28
CA MET A 68 17.13 7.59 1.64
C MET A 68 16.44 8.90 2.07
N ASN A 69 17.02 10.04 1.71
CA ASN A 69 16.50 11.37 2.06
C ASN A 69 15.15 11.67 1.41
N LEU A 70 14.88 11.20 0.18
CA LEU A 70 13.57 11.36 -0.47
C LEU A 70 12.42 10.85 0.40
N TRP A 71 12.64 9.72 1.08
CA TRP A 71 11.68 9.09 1.98
C TRP A 71 11.73 9.71 3.38
N ARG A 72 12.91 9.77 3.99
CA ARG A 72 13.07 10.23 5.39
C ARG A 72 12.62 11.67 5.55
N GLU A 73 13.12 12.57 4.72
CA GLU A 73 12.79 13.99 4.82
C GLU A 73 11.33 14.26 4.44
N SER A 74 10.71 13.43 3.60
CA SER A 74 9.29 13.52 3.33
C SER A 74 8.44 13.31 4.59
N TYR A 75 8.72 12.26 5.37
CA TYR A 75 8.06 12.02 6.66
C TYR A 75 8.29 13.17 7.64
N LEU A 76 9.54 13.62 7.79
CA LEU A 76 9.86 14.71 8.73
C LEU A 76 9.14 15.99 8.36
N ASN A 77 9.16 16.35 7.07
CA ASN A 77 8.44 17.51 6.56
C ASN A 77 6.92 17.35 6.69
N HIS A 78 6.38 16.16 6.43
CA HIS A 78 4.96 15.89 6.59
C HIS A 78 4.50 16.14 8.03
N TYR A 79 5.23 15.57 9.02
CA TYR A 79 4.96 15.77 10.44
C TYR A 79 4.99 17.25 10.84
N GLU A 80 6.11 17.93 10.57
CA GLU A 80 6.33 19.30 11.02
C GLU A 80 5.39 20.31 10.34
N ILE A 81 5.05 20.09 9.07
CA ILE A 81 4.11 20.96 8.36
C ILE A 81 2.72 20.82 8.97
N ILE A 82 2.21 19.59 9.14
CA ILE A 82 0.86 19.41 9.70
C ILE A 82 0.80 19.89 11.16
N ASP A 83 1.84 19.65 11.95
CA ASP A 83 1.93 20.14 13.33
C ASP A 83 1.84 21.67 13.41
N SER A 84 2.41 22.37 12.41
CA SER A 84 2.30 23.83 12.30
C SER A 84 0.94 24.33 11.83
N LEU A 85 0.11 23.46 11.23
CA LEU A 85 -1.14 23.84 10.57
C LEU A 85 -2.40 23.41 11.35
N CYS A 86 -2.36 22.33 12.13
CA CYS A 86 -3.50 21.89 12.92
C CYS A 86 -3.09 21.08 14.17
N LYS A 87 -4.04 20.91 15.09
CA LYS A 87 -3.87 20.07 16.29
C LYS A 87 -4.30 18.63 16.08
N THR A 88 -5.20 18.40 15.13
CA THR A 88 -5.82 17.12 14.84
C THR A 88 -6.26 17.08 13.39
N VAL A 89 -6.43 15.88 12.85
CA VAL A 89 -6.98 15.61 11.53
C VAL A 89 -8.26 14.81 11.73
N ASN A 90 -9.35 15.25 11.12
CA ASN A 90 -10.62 14.56 11.23
C ASN A 90 -10.62 13.24 10.41
N PRO A 91 -11.49 12.27 10.72
CA PRO A 91 -11.46 10.94 10.10
C PRO A 91 -11.68 10.92 8.58
N LEU A 92 -12.33 11.93 7.99
CA LEU A 92 -12.51 11.98 6.54
C LEU A 92 -11.24 12.45 5.84
N ASP A 93 -10.50 13.34 6.48
CA ASP A 93 -9.31 13.96 5.93
C ASP A 93 -8.07 13.05 6.00
N THR A 94 -8.05 12.09 6.92
CA THR A 94 -6.99 11.07 7.02
C THR A 94 -6.83 10.27 5.73
N ALA A 95 -7.93 10.06 4.99
CA ALA A 95 -7.93 9.35 3.72
C ALA A 95 -7.08 10.03 2.62
N PHE A 96 -6.73 11.32 2.78
CA PHE A 96 -5.95 12.06 1.79
C PHE A 96 -4.46 12.15 2.10
N LEU A 97 -4.05 11.88 3.34
CA LEU A 97 -2.73 12.32 3.83
C LEU A 97 -1.53 11.69 3.11
N GLU A 98 -1.67 10.42 2.73
CA GLU A 98 -0.67 9.64 1.98
C GLU A 98 -0.62 10.00 0.48
N TRP A 99 -1.66 10.64 -0.05
CA TRP A 99 -1.84 10.85 -1.50
C TRP A 99 -1.39 12.25 -1.95
N MET A 100 -0.78 13.05 -1.06
CA MET A 100 -0.45 14.45 -1.35
C MET A 100 0.98 14.64 -1.88
N GLN A 101 1.91 13.75 -1.53
CA GLN A 101 3.34 13.98 -1.71
C GLN A 101 3.78 13.75 -3.15
N THR A 102 3.44 12.59 -3.73
CA THR A 102 3.79 12.25 -5.11
C THR A 102 3.31 13.27 -6.13
N PRO A 103 2.08 13.80 -6.06
CA PRO A 103 1.66 14.88 -6.95
C PRO A 103 2.58 16.10 -6.95
N ILE A 104 3.06 16.51 -5.77
CA ILE A 104 3.96 17.66 -5.59
C ILE A 104 5.34 17.36 -6.16
N VAL A 105 5.84 16.14 -5.92
CA VAL A 105 7.15 15.71 -6.40
C VAL A 105 7.16 15.52 -7.92
N LEU A 106 6.06 15.04 -8.53
CA LEU A 106 5.92 15.01 -9.98
C LEU A 106 6.01 16.41 -10.60
N ASP A 107 5.34 17.41 -10.02
CA ASP A 107 5.46 18.80 -10.49
C ASP A 107 6.90 19.33 -10.39
N MET A 108 7.71 18.86 -9.43
CA MET A 108 9.14 19.18 -9.36
C MET A 108 9.94 18.45 -10.45
N CYS A 109 9.72 17.15 -10.63
CA CYS A 109 10.36 16.37 -11.68
C CYS A 109 10.10 16.98 -13.07
N TYR A 110 8.89 17.48 -13.32
CA TYR A 110 8.52 18.16 -14.55
C TYR A 110 9.29 19.48 -14.80
N LYS A 111 9.72 20.15 -13.72
CA LYS A 111 10.55 21.37 -13.81
C LYS A 111 12.03 21.04 -13.99
N LEU A 112 12.49 19.91 -13.45
CA LEU A 112 13.89 19.48 -13.48
C LEU A 112 14.26 18.75 -14.78
N ASP A 113 13.36 17.91 -15.29
CA ASP A 113 13.57 17.08 -16.48
C ASP A 113 12.55 17.44 -17.58
N ARG A 114 13.02 18.20 -18.58
CA ARG A 114 12.17 18.65 -19.68
C ARG A 114 11.69 17.48 -20.55
N ASP A 115 12.56 16.50 -20.80
CA ASP A 115 12.24 15.33 -21.61
C ASP A 115 11.19 14.46 -20.89
N PHE A 116 11.24 14.38 -19.56
CA PHE A 116 10.18 13.73 -18.78
C PHE A 116 8.86 14.47 -18.91
N LYS A 117 8.86 15.81 -18.84
CA LYS A 117 7.65 16.60 -19.02
C LYS A 117 7.04 16.41 -20.42
N ASP A 118 7.87 16.36 -21.45
CA ASP A 118 7.42 16.13 -22.82
C ASP A 118 6.89 14.68 -22.98
N ALA A 119 7.50 13.69 -22.31
CA ALA A 119 6.98 12.32 -22.26
C ALA A 119 5.61 12.22 -21.58
N ILE A 120 5.35 13.05 -20.55
CA ILE A 120 4.04 13.14 -19.90
C ILE A 120 3.00 13.79 -20.83
N ASP A 121 3.39 14.80 -21.60
CA ASP A 121 2.48 15.39 -22.60
C ASP A 121 2.09 14.37 -23.68
N GLU A 122 3.04 13.54 -24.09
CA GLU A 122 2.81 12.44 -25.03
C GLU A 122 1.95 11.32 -24.43
N PHE A 123 2.13 11.01 -23.15
CA PHE A 123 1.26 10.09 -22.43
C PHE A 123 -0.18 10.64 -22.32
N CYS A 124 -0.35 11.92 -21.97
CA CYS A 124 -1.64 12.61 -21.99
C CYS A 124 -2.28 12.62 -23.39
N ARG A 125 -1.50 12.77 -24.46
CA ARG A 125 -1.98 12.61 -25.84
C ARG A 125 -2.51 11.21 -26.09
N THR A 126 -1.76 10.19 -25.68
CA THR A 126 -2.17 8.79 -25.81
C THR A 126 -3.46 8.49 -25.03
N ILE A 127 -3.64 9.07 -23.82
CA ILE A 127 -4.88 8.97 -23.04
C ILE A 127 -6.09 9.49 -23.84
N ARG A 128 -5.95 10.67 -24.47
CA ARG A 128 -7.02 11.25 -25.30
C ARG A 128 -7.37 10.38 -26.51
N GLU A 129 -6.39 9.67 -27.06
CA GLU A 129 -6.57 8.78 -28.21
C GLU A 129 -7.03 7.35 -27.83
N SER A 130 -7.08 7.02 -26.54
CA SER A 130 -7.39 5.67 -26.04
C SER A 130 -8.85 5.52 -25.58
N GLU A 131 -9.79 6.16 -26.29
CA GLU A 131 -11.23 6.07 -25.98
C GLU A 131 -11.73 4.62 -25.97
N ASP A 132 -11.25 3.80 -26.93
CA ASP A 132 -11.58 2.38 -27.06
C ASP A 132 -11.23 1.59 -25.79
N LEU A 133 -10.04 1.81 -25.26
CA LEU A 133 -9.52 1.12 -24.08
C LEU A 133 -10.21 1.64 -22.82
N ILE A 134 -10.26 2.97 -22.66
CA ILE A 134 -10.82 3.61 -21.47
C ILE A 134 -12.31 3.29 -21.34
N GLY A 135 -13.07 3.33 -22.44
CA GLY A 135 -14.48 2.98 -22.46
C GLY A 135 -14.73 1.52 -22.07
N ILE A 136 -13.96 0.58 -22.62
CA ILE A 136 -14.09 -0.86 -22.28
C ILE A 136 -13.79 -1.10 -20.80
N GLU A 137 -12.67 -0.58 -20.30
CA GLU A 137 -12.24 -0.83 -18.92
C GLU A 137 -13.14 -0.14 -17.90
N ALA A 138 -13.59 1.09 -18.18
CA ALA A 138 -14.54 1.79 -17.33
C ALA A 138 -15.89 1.06 -17.28
N MET A 139 -16.37 0.52 -18.41
CA MET A 139 -17.60 -0.27 -18.47
C MET A 139 -17.48 -1.60 -17.70
N ARG A 140 -16.35 -2.31 -17.85
CA ARG A 140 -16.06 -3.53 -17.07
C ARG A 140 -16.07 -3.26 -15.57
N LEU A 141 -15.44 -2.19 -15.13
CA LEU A 141 -15.50 -1.77 -13.73
C LEU A 141 -16.92 -1.42 -13.30
N HIS A 142 -17.61 -0.57 -14.06
CA HIS A 142 -18.98 -0.16 -13.75
C HIS A 142 -19.92 -1.35 -13.55
N THR A 143 -19.85 -2.35 -14.42
CA THR A 143 -20.69 -3.56 -14.41
C THR A 143 -20.27 -4.61 -13.38
N GLY A 144 -19.17 -4.40 -12.65
CA GLY A 144 -18.65 -5.38 -11.70
C GLY A 144 -17.97 -6.58 -12.35
N PHE A 145 -17.55 -6.49 -13.62
CA PHE A 145 -16.94 -7.58 -14.39
C PHE A 145 -15.74 -8.23 -13.70
N TYR A 146 -14.97 -7.46 -12.94
CA TYR A 146 -13.78 -7.93 -12.22
C TYR A 146 -14.04 -8.38 -10.78
N GLY A 147 -15.29 -8.36 -10.30
CA GLY A 147 -15.63 -8.55 -8.89
C GLY A 147 -15.10 -7.42 -8.02
N ILE A 148 -14.74 -7.77 -6.78
CA ILE A 148 -14.03 -6.88 -5.87
C ILE A 148 -12.64 -6.56 -6.47
N VAL A 149 -12.26 -5.29 -6.49
CA VAL A 149 -10.99 -4.82 -7.07
C VAL A 149 -10.22 -3.97 -6.08
N SER A 150 -8.90 -4.13 -6.06
CA SER A 150 -8.00 -3.10 -5.53
C SER A 150 -7.84 -2.02 -6.58
N SER A 151 -8.52 -0.89 -6.39
CA SER A 151 -8.45 0.25 -7.32
C SER A 151 -7.08 0.95 -7.31
N LYS A 152 -6.38 0.87 -6.17
CA LYS A 152 -5.04 1.40 -5.91
C LYS A 152 -4.12 0.25 -5.54
N ASP A 153 -3.58 -0.41 -6.55
CA ASP A 153 -2.75 -1.59 -6.35
C ASP A 153 -1.29 -1.32 -6.74
N PHE A 154 -0.37 -1.91 -6.00
CA PHE A 154 1.06 -1.92 -6.27
C PHE A 154 1.42 -2.75 -7.50
N ALA A 155 0.54 -3.68 -7.91
CA ALA A 155 0.67 -4.49 -9.11
C ALA A 155 -0.42 -4.14 -10.13
N ALA A 156 -0.14 -4.35 -11.42
CA ALA A 156 -1.09 -4.05 -12.51
C ALA A 156 -2.19 -5.13 -12.61
N VAL A 157 -3.03 -5.23 -11.57
CA VAL A 157 -4.14 -6.19 -11.49
C VAL A 157 -5.39 -5.69 -12.23
N PRO A 158 -6.28 -6.59 -12.69
CA PRO A 158 -7.49 -6.20 -13.42
C PRO A 158 -8.36 -5.20 -12.64
N GLY A 159 -8.79 -4.13 -13.31
CA GLY A 159 -9.63 -3.10 -12.72
C GLY A 159 -8.91 -2.07 -11.82
N SER A 160 -7.59 -2.21 -11.61
CA SER A 160 -6.81 -1.17 -10.93
C SER A 160 -6.55 0.02 -11.86
N ASN A 161 -6.42 1.22 -11.30
CA ASN A 161 -5.94 2.38 -12.06
C ASN A 161 -4.59 2.10 -12.73
N PHE A 162 -3.71 1.41 -12.01
CA PHE A 162 -2.37 1.14 -12.49
C PHE A 162 -2.38 0.24 -13.73
N ALA A 163 -3.27 -0.76 -13.80
CA ALA A 163 -3.45 -1.56 -15.01
C ALA A 163 -3.93 -0.72 -16.20
N ALA A 164 -4.85 0.23 -15.99
CA ALA A 164 -5.30 1.14 -17.05
C ALA A 164 -4.14 1.98 -17.60
N ASP A 165 -3.34 2.59 -16.71
CA ASP A 165 -2.16 3.37 -17.10
C ASP A 165 -1.15 2.50 -17.88
N VAL A 166 -0.89 1.25 -17.46
CA VAL A 166 -0.02 0.30 -18.17
C VAL A 166 -0.51 -0.01 -19.58
N MET A 167 -1.82 -0.27 -19.75
CA MET A 167 -2.38 -0.58 -21.06
C MET A 167 -2.28 0.60 -22.03
N ILE A 168 -2.33 1.83 -21.51
CA ILE A 168 -2.14 3.05 -22.30
C ILE A 168 -0.65 3.24 -22.61
N LEU A 169 0.25 3.03 -21.64
CA LEU A 169 1.71 3.11 -21.82
C LEU A 169 2.26 2.14 -22.87
N ASP A 170 1.61 0.99 -23.07
CA ASP A 170 1.93 0.07 -24.16
C ASP A 170 1.79 0.73 -25.54
N ARG A 171 0.88 1.71 -25.68
CA ARG A 171 0.62 2.46 -26.90
C ARG A 171 1.42 3.77 -27.00
N THR A 172 2.03 4.21 -25.89
CA THR A 172 2.74 5.49 -25.81
C THR A 172 4.19 5.39 -26.32
N PRO A 173 4.59 6.18 -27.33
CA PRO A 173 5.93 6.14 -27.91
C PRO A 173 6.91 7.04 -27.14
N ILE A 174 7.20 6.69 -25.89
CA ILE A 174 8.16 7.39 -25.02
C ILE A 174 9.27 6.46 -24.53
N ASP A 175 10.36 7.05 -24.07
CA ASP A 175 11.49 6.31 -23.52
C ASP A 175 11.12 5.46 -22.31
N ARG A 176 11.79 4.31 -22.21
CA ARG A 176 11.56 3.31 -21.19
C ARG A 176 11.63 3.87 -19.77
N LYS A 177 12.65 4.66 -19.44
CA LYS A 177 12.83 5.25 -18.10
C LYS A 177 11.62 6.09 -17.67
N TYR A 178 10.94 6.75 -18.62
CA TYR A 178 9.75 7.55 -18.34
C TYR A 178 8.49 6.69 -18.21
N LYS A 179 8.39 5.57 -18.94
CA LYS A 179 7.36 4.56 -18.66
C LYS A 179 7.51 4.01 -17.25
N GLU A 180 8.73 3.66 -16.86
CA GLU A 180 9.05 3.21 -15.50
C GLU A 180 8.67 4.26 -14.45
N ALA A 181 8.95 5.54 -14.71
CA ALA A 181 8.56 6.62 -13.80
C ALA A 181 7.05 6.80 -13.65
N ILE A 182 6.30 6.75 -14.74
CA ILE A 182 4.83 6.84 -14.69
C ILE A 182 4.27 5.66 -13.90
N MET A 183 4.73 4.44 -14.19
CA MET A 183 4.26 3.26 -13.48
C MET A 183 4.66 3.24 -12.00
N ALA A 184 5.88 3.65 -11.66
CA ALA A 184 6.34 3.75 -10.27
C ALA A 184 5.55 4.80 -9.50
N ALA A 185 5.37 5.99 -10.09
CA ALA A 185 4.55 7.05 -9.53
C ALA A 185 3.10 6.60 -9.32
N LYS A 186 2.55 5.74 -10.20
CA LYS A 186 1.17 5.27 -10.04
C LYS A 186 0.99 4.13 -9.03
N SER A 187 1.92 3.18 -9.04
CA SER A 187 1.89 1.99 -8.18
C SER A 187 2.30 2.37 -6.75
N TRP A 188 3.57 2.20 -6.40
CA TRP A 188 4.09 2.49 -5.07
C TRP A 188 4.13 3.97 -4.75
N GLY A 189 4.17 4.86 -5.75
CA GLY A 189 4.06 6.30 -5.54
C GLY A 189 2.64 6.80 -5.35
N LEU A 190 1.60 5.97 -5.54
CA LEU A 190 0.22 6.34 -5.21
C LEU A 190 -0.23 7.70 -5.80
N ASN A 191 0.15 8.01 -7.05
CA ASN A 191 -0.12 9.33 -7.66
C ASN A 191 -1.63 9.67 -7.64
N THR A 192 -1.96 10.66 -6.78
CA THR A 192 -3.29 11.19 -6.44
C THR A 192 -4.25 10.16 -5.85
N ILE A 193 -5.31 10.63 -5.20
CA ILE A 193 -6.41 9.76 -4.72
C ILE A 193 -7.39 9.32 -5.84
N TYR A 194 -7.23 9.78 -7.08
CA TYR A 194 -8.17 9.48 -8.17
C TYR A 194 -8.30 7.97 -8.41
N VAL A 195 -9.53 7.49 -8.52
CA VAL A 195 -9.86 6.10 -8.87
C VAL A 195 -10.56 6.03 -10.22
N PHE A 196 -10.05 5.15 -11.08
CA PHE A 196 -10.51 4.91 -12.43
C PHE A 196 -11.88 4.21 -12.39
N GLY A 197 -12.79 4.64 -13.26
CA GLY A 197 -14.19 4.18 -13.34
C GLY A 197 -15.16 4.91 -12.40
N ASP A 198 -14.68 5.63 -11.38
CA ASP A 198 -15.57 6.41 -10.49
C ASP A 198 -16.20 7.61 -11.24
N ARG A 199 -15.43 8.30 -12.09
CA ARG A 199 -15.94 9.44 -12.87
C ARG A 199 -16.89 9.01 -13.96
N PHE A 200 -16.60 7.91 -14.64
CA PHE A 200 -17.49 7.26 -15.58
C PHE A 200 -18.83 6.93 -14.91
N THR A 201 -18.81 6.19 -13.79
CA THR A 201 -20.02 5.74 -13.07
C THR A 201 -20.90 6.91 -12.64
N ARG A 202 -20.31 7.93 -11.99
CA ARG A 202 -21.06 9.12 -11.54
C ARG A 202 -21.59 9.98 -12.69
N THR A 203 -20.83 10.09 -13.77
CA THR A 203 -21.27 10.86 -14.94
C THR A 203 -22.43 10.14 -15.62
N LEU A 204 -22.31 8.83 -15.81
CA LEU A 204 -23.38 8.01 -16.37
C LEU A 204 -24.64 8.06 -15.50
N GLN A 205 -24.50 8.06 -14.17
CA GLN A 205 -25.63 8.26 -13.26
C GLN A 205 -26.39 9.56 -13.55
N ARG A 206 -25.64 10.65 -13.67
CA ARG A 206 -26.20 12.01 -13.79
C ARG A 206 -26.82 12.28 -15.16
N CYS A 207 -26.18 11.83 -16.24
CA CYS A 207 -26.57 12.22 -17.59
C CYS A 207 -27.11 11.08 -18.47
N ARG A 208 -26.99 9.82 -18.04
CA ARG A 208 -27.41 8.63 -18.80
C ARG A 208 -26.79 8.54 -20.21
N ASN A 209 -25.64 9.18 -20.42
CA ASN A 209 -24.92 9.19 -21.69
C ASN A 209 -23.55 8.52 -21.51
N VAL A 210 -23.34 7.39 -22.20
CA VAL A 210 -22.09 6.61 -22.12
C VAL A 210 -20.93 7.40 -22.71
N GLN A 211 -21.10 8.04 -23.86
CA GLN A 211 -20.03 8.81 -24.51
C GLN A 211 -19.52 9.93 -23.59
N THR A 212 -20.44 10.70 -23.01
CA THR A 212 -20.11 11.75 -22.05
C THR A 212 -19.40 11.19 -20.82
N ALA A 213 -19.76 10.00 -20.36
CA ALA A 213 -19.08 9.35 -19.24
C ALA A 213 -17.64 8.95 -19.57
N ILE A 214 -17.39 8.44 -20.79
CA ILE A 214 -16.04 8.12 -21.30
C ILE A 214 -15.20 9.39 -21.38
N GLU A 215 -15.72 10.45 -22.01
CA GLU A 215 -15.03 11.73 -22.15
C GLU A 215 -14.64 12.34 -20.80
N GLN A 216 -15.50 12.22 -19.78
CA GLN A 216 -15.17 12.69 -18.43
C GLN A 216 -14.11 11.82 -17.74
N GLU A 217 -14.15 10.50 -17.91
CA GLU A 217 -13.13 9.59 -17.38
C GLU A 217 -11.76 9.91 -17.98
N GLN A 218 -11.69 10.03 -19.31
CA GLN A 218 -10.47 10.40 -20.04
C GLN A 218 -9.91 11.74 -19.56
N ARG A 219 -10.76 12.76 -19.44
CA ARG A 219 -10.34 14.09 -18.97
C ARG A 219 -9.76 14.05 -17.55
N TYR A 220 -10.36 13.28 -16.64
CA TYR A 220 -9.84 13.17 -15.28
C TYR A 220 -8.53 12.37 -15.23
N LEU A 221 -8.44 11.28 -16.00
CA LEU A 221 -7.21 10.50 -16.13
C LEU A 221 -6.06 11.35 -16.69
N GLU A 222 -6.32 12.19 -17.68
CA GLU A 222 -5.35 13.16 -18.19
C GLU A 222 -4.94 14.17 -17.11
N TRP A 223 -5.90 14.70 -16.37
CA TRP A 223 -5.64 15.78 -15.42
C TRP A 223 -4.69 15.36 -14.28
N ILE A 224 -4.79 14.12 -13.80
CA ILE A 224 -3.89 13.61 -12.75
C ILE A 224 -2.43 13.53 -13.19
N TRP A 225 -2.16 13.51 -14.50
CA TRP A 225 -0.81 13.46 -15.05
C TRP A 225 -0.34 14.84 -15.50
N ALA A 226 -1.22 15.61 -16.15
CA ALA A 226 -0.90 16.93 -16.66
C ALA A 226 -0.66 17.97 -15.55
N GLN A 227 -1.44 17.92 -14.46
CA GLN A 227 -1.38 18.89 -13.36
C GLN A 227 -1.66 18.23 -12.00
N PRO A 228 -0.81 17.28 -11.58
CA PRO A 228 -1.08 16.40 -10.44
C PRO A 228 -1.39 17.16 -9.14
N SER A 229 -0.58 18.15 -8.74
CA SER A 229 -0.88 18.89 -7.49
C SER A 229 -2.12 19.75 -7.60
N MET A 230 -2.40 20.33 -8.77
CA MET A 230 -3.61 21.13 -8.96
C MET A 230 -4.85 20.24 -8.83
N PHE A 231 -4.82 19.06 -9.46
CA PHE A 231 -5.85 18.06 -9.32
C PHE A 231 -6.06 17.69 -7.85
N MET A 232 -4.98 17.36 -7.13
CA MET A 232 -5.06 16.92 -5.74
C MET A 232 -5.64 18.03 -4.83
N LYS A 233 -5.17 19.27 -4.96
CA LYS A 233 -5.74 20.41 -4.23
C LYS A 233 -7.22 20.64 -4.53
N LYS A 234 -7.65 20.42 -5.79
CA LYS A 234 -9.05 20.56 -6.19
C LYS A 234 -9.89 19.45 -5.58
N ILE A 235 -9.46 18.20 -5.70
CA ILE A 235 -10.24 17.02 -5.30
C ILE A 235 -10.44 16.99 -3.79
N MET A 236 -9.40 17.30 -3.00
CA MET A 236 -9.51 17.47 -1.54
C MET A 236 -10.58 18.50 -1.18
N GLY A 237 -10.58 19.66 -1.85
CA GLY A 237 -11.61 20.69 -1.62
C GLY A 237 -13.02 20.23 -2.00
N THR A 238 -13.16 19.49 -3.10
CA THR A 238 -14.44 18.93 -3.55
C THR A 238 -15.00 17.89 -2.57
N PHE A 239 -14.14 17.12 -1.89
CA PHE A 239 -14.54 16.15 -0.87
C PHE A 239 -14.64 16.74 0.55
N GLY A 240 -14.55 18.07 0.70
CA GLY A 240 -14.80 18.75 1.97
C GLY A 240 -13.61 18.77 2.93
N PHE A 241 -12.38 18.67 2.42
CA PHE A 241 -11.18 18.69 3.26
C PHE A 241 -11.05 19.98 4.06
N THR A 242 -10.96 19.87 5.40
CA THR A 242 -11.07 21.02 6.32
C THR A 242 -10.12 21.01 7.52
N SER A 243 -9.40 19.92 7.78
CA SER A 243 -8.51 19.78 8.95
C SER A 243 -7.39 20.82 8.97
N PHE A 244 -6.89 21.21 7.79
CA PHE A 244 -5.93 22.29 7.63
C PHE A 244 -6.02 22.94 6.25
N ASN A 245 -5.32 24.06 6.07
CA ASN A 245 -5.22 24.72 4.78
C ASN A 245 -4.36 23.88 3.81
N ARG A 246 -5.02 23.08 2.97
CA ARG A 246 -4.36 22.26 1.93
C ARG A 246 -3.46 23.06 0.98
N HIS A 247 -3.78 24.31 0.66
CA HIS A 247 -2.92 25.12 -0.21
C HIS A 247 -1.60 25.46 0.49
N LYS A 248 -1.68 25.77 1.79
CA LYS A 248 -0.48 26.07 2.60
C LYS A 248 0.38 24.83 2.82
N TYR A 249 -0.22 23.65 3.02
CA TYR A 249 0.51 22.39 3.08
C TYR A 249 1.33 22.17 1.80
N PHE A 250 0.69 22.26 0.63
CA PHE A 250 1.36 22.06 -0.66
C PHE A 250 2.50 23.07 -0.87
N GLU A 251 2.30 24.35 -0.53
CA GLU A 251 3.34 25.38 -0.63
C GLU A 251 4.56 25.07 0.26
N LEU A 252 4.32 24.72 1.53
CA LEU A 252 5.39 24.43 2.48
C LEU A 252 6.13 23.14 2.11
N TYR A 253 5.40 22.10 1.72
CA TYR A 253 5.98 20.83 1.30
C TYR A 253 6.80 20.99 0.02
N GLU A 254 6.27 21.73 -0.97
CA GLU A 254 7.02 22.04 -2.20
C GLU A 254 8.33 22.76 -1.88
N LYS A 255 8.27 23.79 -1.03
CA LYS A 255 9.45 24.56 -0.63
C LYS A 255 10.51 23.67 0.05
N ARG A 256 10.11 22.78 0.96
CA ARG A 256 11.04 21.95 1.73
C ARG A 256 11.60 20.78 0.93
N MET A 257 10.80 20.17 0.06
CA MET A 257 11.22 19.00 -0.73
C MET A 257 11.97 19.35 -2.02
N THR A 258 11.79 20.56 -2.58
CA THR A 258 12.51 20.98 -3.81
C THR A 258 14.03 20.74 -3.75
N PRO A 259 14.78 21.18 -2.71
CA PRO A 259 16.21 20.92 -2.65
C PRO A 259 16.55 19.43 -2.58
N ILE A 260 15.78 18.63 -1.82
CA ILE A 260 16.01 17.18 -1.66
C ILE A 260 15.78 16.44 -2.99
N VAL A 261 14.71 16.78 -3.69
CA VAL A 261 14.39 16.21 -5.01
C VAL A 261 15.46 16.59 -6.03
N LYS A 262 15.94 17.85 -6.00
CA LYS A 262 17.02 18.31 -6.86
C LYS A 262 18.33 17.55 -6.58
N GLU A 263 18.70 17.38 -5.32
CA GLU A 263 19.90 16.63 -4.92
C GLU A 263 19.84 15.18 -5.42
N ALA A 264 18.70 14.49 -5.26
CA ALA A 264 18.52 13.14 -5.78
C ALA A 264 18.61 13.08 -7.31
N TYR A 265 18.00 14.03 -8.01
CA TYR A 265 18.09 14.12 -9.47
C TYR A 265 19.53 14.35 -9.94
N ASP A 266 20.23 15.32 -9.34
CA ASP A 266 21.62 15.65 -9.68
C ASP A 266 22.59 14.49 -9.37
N ALA A 267 22.29 13.68 -8.35
CA ALA A 267 23.06 12.50 -7.97
C ALA A 267 22.81 11.27 -8.88
N GLY A 268 21.91 11.39 -9.87
CA GLY A 268 21.63 10.31 -10.82
C GLY A 268 20.68 9.23 -10.30
N VAL A 269 19.91 9.51 -9.24
CA VAL A 269 18.82 8.62 -8.81
C VAL A 269 17.83 8.44 -9.96
N HIS A 270 17.45 7.20 -10.26
CA HIS A 270 16.53 6.90 -11.35
C HIS A 270 15.23 7.68 -11.19
N ILE A 271 14.76 8.32 -12.27
CA ILE A 271 13.59 9.20 -12.26
C ILE A 271 12.32 8.51 -11.75
N ALA A 272 12.25 7.18 -11.82
CA ALA A 272 11.14 6.40 -11.27
C ALA A 272 11.09 6.35 -9.74
N ASN A 273 12.24 6.42 -9.08
CA ASN A 273 12.32 6.33 -7.61
C ASN A 273 11.98 7.66 -6.95
N ILE A 274 12.27 8.79 -7.63
CA ILE A 274 12.08 10.15 -7.11
C ILE A 274 10.62 10.44 -6.69
N PRO A 275 9.59 10.26 -7.54
CA PRO A 275 8.20 10.47 -7.15
C PRO A 275 7.62 9.32 -6.33
N MET A 276 8.25 8.13 -6.32
CA MET A 276 7.74 6.96 -5.60
C MET A 276 7.99 7.07 -4.09
N LEU A 277 9.24 7.30 -3.69
CA LEU A 277 9.67 7.21 -2.29
C LEU A 277 8.98 8.21 -1.32
N PRO A 278 8.65 9.45 -1.72
CA PRO A 278 8.05 10.42 -0.81
C PRO A 278 6.60 10.16 -0.43
N THR A 279 5.89 9.20 -1.06
CA THR A 279 4.45 9.00 -0.76
C THR A 279 4.19 8.34 0.57
N HIS A 280 5.17 7.59 1.10
CA HIS A 280 4.93 6.61 2.16
C HIS A 280 4.79 7.24 3.54
N VAL A 281 4.23 8.45 3.66
CA VAL A 281 4.02 9.15 4.92
C VAL A 281 2.76 8.70 5.67
N GLY A 282 2.00 7.76 5.10
CA GLY A 282 0.68 7.32 5.56
C GLY A 282 0.64 6.83 7.01
N ASP A 283 1.75 6.34 7.54
CA ASP A 283 1.78 5.90 8.95
C ASP A 283 1.39 7.03 9.93
N MET A 284 1.65 8.30 9.58
CA MET A 284 1.19 9.44 10.37
C MET A 284 -0.13 10.00 9.83
N GLY A 285 -1.20 9.82 10.58
CA GLY A 285 -2.51 10.36 10.26
C GLY A 285 -3.38 9.49 9.36
N HIS A 286 -2.82 8.71 8.43
CA HIS A 286 -3.61 7.78 7.60
C HIS A 286 -3.78 6.41 8.30
N HIS A 287 -2.69 5.81 8.79
CA HIS A 287 -2.73 4.59 9.62
C HIS A 287 -2.86 4.91 11.11
N LEU A 288 -2.07 5.86 11.63
CA LEU A 288 -2.27 6.36 13.00
C LEU A 288 -3.29 7.48 12.97
N GLY A 289 -4.56 7.12 13.16
CA GLY A 289 -5.67 8.06 13.14
C GLY A 289 -6.88 7.59 13.93
N ASP A 290 -7.89 8.46 13.98
CA ASP A 290 -9.12 8.26 14.75
C ASP A 290 -9.86 6.97 14.38
N SER A 291 -9.79 6.54 13.10
CA SER A 291 -10.43 5.30 12.64
C SER A 291 -9.88 4.07 13.35
N TYR A 292 -8.56 3.94 13.50
CA TYR A 292 -7.96 2.83 14.24
C TYR A 292 -8.19 2.91 15.74
N TYR A 293 -8.27 4.12 16.30
CA TYR A 293 -8.66 4.28 17.70
C TYR A 293 -10.08 3.73 17.90
N ASN A 294 -11.02 4.06 17.00
CA ASN A 294 -12.39 3.54 17.05
C ASN A 294 -12.51 2.03 16.83
N ILE A 295 -11.70 1.45 15.94
CA ILE A 295 -11.62 -0.01 15.77
C ILE A 295 -11.11 -0.67 17.05
N CYS A 296 -10.02 -0.13 17.62
CA CYS A 296 -9.30 -0.73 18.75
C CYS A 296 -9.80 -0.30 20.14
N LYS A 297 -10.84 0.55 20.25
CA LYS A 297 -11.61 0.72 21.51
C LYS A 297 -12.12 -0.62 22.04
N ASP A 298 -12.39 -1.54 21.13
CA ASP A 298 -12.68 -2.93 21.44
C ASP A 298 -11.38 -3.67 21.78
N ASP A 299 -11.32 -4.26 22.97
CA ASP A 299 -10.11 -4.92 23.44
C ASP A 299 -9.76 -6.17 22.63
N MET A 300 -10.74 -6.90 22.08
CA MET A 300 -10.45 -8.04 21.20
C MET A 300 -9.75 -7.54 19.93
N CYS A 301 -10.23 -6.46 19.32
CA CYS A 301 -9.55 -5.81 18.18
C CYS A 301 -8.11 -5.39 18.53
N MET A 302 -7.90 -4.73 19.67
CA MET A 302 -6.56 -4.33 20.10
C MET A 302 -5.64 -5.54 20.32
N ASN A 303 -6.14 -6.62 20.93
CA ASN A 303 -5.37 -7.85 21.15
C ASN A 303 -5.05 -8.58 19.86
N ILE A 304 -5.96 -8.56 18.88
CA ILE A 304 -5.71 -9.08 17.54
C ILE A 304 -4.58 -8.29 16.88
N LEU A 305 -4.66 -6.96 16.87
CA LEU A 305 -3.63 -6.09 16.29
C LEU A 305 -2.25 -6.33 16.91
N ASP A 306 -2.19 -6.38 18.24
CA ASP A 306 -0.96 -6.62 18.98
C ASP A 306 -0.38 -8.01 18.71
N ALA A 307 -1.18 -9.07 18.85
CA ALA A 307 -0.70 -10.43 18.70
C ALA A 307 -0.31 -10.76 17.25
N VAL A 308 -1.08 -10.30 16.25
CA VAL A 308 -0.72 -10.42 14.83
C VAL A 308 0.60 -9.70 14.56
N THR A 309 0.78 -8.48 15.09
CA THR A 309 2.05 -7.75 14.97
C THR A 309 3.22 -8.56 15.53
N GLN A 310 3.06 -9.11 16.73
CA GLN A 310 4.10 -9.90 17.40
C GLN A 310 4.43 -11.22 16.68
N VAL A 311 3.47 -11.88 16.02
CA VAL A 311 3.74 -13.02 15.13
C VAL A 311 4.68 -12.59 13.99
N GLY A 312 4.41 -11.43 13.37
CA GLY A 312 5.24 -10.84 12.33
C GLY A 312 6.66 -10.53 12.82
N VAL A 313 6.79 -9.82 13.94
CA VAL A 313 8.07 -9.45 14.57
C VAL A 313 8.92 -10.68 14.86
N ARG A 314 8.37 -11.67 15.58
CA ARG A 314 9.12 -12.86 15.99
C ARG A 314 9.52 -13.75 14.82
N THR A 315 8.62 -13.93 13.86
CA THR A 315 8.91 -14.73 12.66
C THR A 315 9.98 -14.06 11.79
N THR A 316 9.95 -12.73 11.67
CA THR A 316 10.96 -11.98 10.91
C THR A 316 12.34 -12.07 11.56
N ARG A 317 12.44 -11.84 12.88
CA ARG A 317 13.69 -12.03 13.63
C ARG A 317 14.24 -13.45 13.52
N ARG A 318 13.35 -14.45 13.58
CA ARG A 318 13.73 -15.86 13.37
C ARG A 318 14.27 -16.08 11.96
N GLY A 319 13.61 -15.55 10.94
CA GLY A 319 14.06 -15.65 9.54
C GLY A 319 15.43 -15.05 9.31
N TYR A 320 15.69 -13.87 9.90
CA TYR A 320 17.01 -13.24 9.90
C TYR A 320 18.08 -14.12 10.56
N ALA A 321 17.81 -14.64 11.77
CA ALA A 321 18.74 -15.54 12.48
C ALA A 321 19.00 -16.86 11.72
N MET A 322 18.08 -17.28 10.85
CA MET A 322 18.26 -18.42 9.96
C MET A 322 19.03 -18.07 8.67
N GLY A 323 19.41 -16.81 8.46
CA GLY A 323 20.11 -16.33 7.25
C GLY A 323 19.24 -16.38 5.98
N VAL A 324 17.91 -16.36 6.13
CA VAL A 324 16.96 -16.46 5.01
C VAL A 324 16.90 -15.20 4.14
N PRO A 325 16.71 -13.98 4.67
CA PRO A 325 16.71 -12.77 3.84
C PRO A 325 18.10 -12.52 3.25
N LYS A 326 18.18 -12.34 1.93
CA LYS A 326 19.41 -12.05 1.18
C LYS A 326 19.51 -10.58 0.77
N ALA A 327 18.37 -9.90 0.68
CA ALA A 327 18.29 -8.47 0.46
C ALA A 327 17.25 -7.82 1.38
N PRO A 328 17.29 -6.49 1.61
CA PRO A 328 16.32 -5.81 2.47
C PRO A 328 14.86 -6.12 2.11
N PHE A 329 14.54 -6.18 0.82
CA PHE A 329 13.18 -6.44 0.34
C PHE A 329 12.66 -7.86 0.63
N ASP A 330 13.54 -8.82 0.95
CA ASP A 330 13.10 -10.16 1.35
C ASP A 330 12.26 -10.19 2.62
N LEU A 331 12.52 -9.22 3.51
CA LEU A 331 11.83 -9.06 4.79
C LEU A 331 10.33 -8.88 4.60
N THR A 332 9.91 -8.12 3.58
CA THR A 332 8.51 -7.89 3.20
C THR A 332 7.77 -9.21 3.01
N GLY A 333 8.39 -10.18 2.32
CA GLY A 333 7.79 -11.49 2.07
C GLY A 333 7.57 -12.31 3.35
N ILE A 334 8.51 -12.24 4.29
CA ILE A 334 8.46 -12.97 5.57
C ILE A 334 7.36 -12.38 6.46
N ILE A 335 7.40 -11.06 6.69
CA ILE A 335 6.51 -10.41 7.64
C ILE A 335 5.05 -10.43 7.19
N THR A 336 4.78 -10.13 5.92
CA THR A 336 3.41 -10.16 5.36
C THR A 336 2.84 -11.59 5.33
N GLY A 337 3.69 -12.61 5.11
CA GLY A 337 3.26 -14.01 5.19
C GLY A 337 2.95 -14.46 6.61
N ALA A 338 3.76 -14.04 7.58
CA ALA A 338 3.57 -14.36 9.00
C ALA A 338 2.31 -13.69 9.57
N GLN A 339 2.08 -12.41 9.31
CA GLN A 339 0.89 -11.71 9.77
C GLN A 339 -0.39 -12.21 9.08
N GLY A 340 -0.35 -12.47 7.77
CA GLY A 340 -1.46 -13.12 7.09
C GLY A 340 -1.80 -14.49 7.71
N ALA A 341 -0.79 -15.30 8.02
CA ALA A 341 -0.97 -16.59 8.69
C ALA A 341 -1.62 -16.45 10.07
N ALA A 342 -1.23 -15.42 10.83
CA ALA A 342 -1.85 -15.10 12.12
C ALA A 342 -3.34 -14.76 11.96
N MET A 343 -3.70 -13.93 10.98
CA MET A 343 -5.10 -13.60 10.68
C MET A 343 -5.91 -14.87 10.30
N ALA A 344 -5.35 -15.72 9.44
CA ALA A 344 -6.01 -16.97 9.04
C ALA A 344 -6.16 -17.97 10.19
N GLU A 345 -5.18 -18.08 11.09
CA GLU A 345 -5.25 -18.90 12.31
C GLU A 345 -6.43 -18.44 13.19
N ILE A 346 -6.58 -17.13 13.41
CA ILE A 346 -7.69 -16.56 14.20
C ILE A 346 -9.05 -16.95 13.61
N LEU A 347 -9.22 -16.83 12.29
CA LEU A 347 -10.46 -17.26 11.61
C LEU A 347 -10.72 -18.75 11.81
N SER A 348 -9.68 -19.58 11.72
CA SER A 348 -9.79 -21.03 11.84
C SER A 348 -10.23 -21.49 13.24
N TRP A 349 -9.86 -20.76 14.30
CA TRP A 349 -10.28 -21.07 15.67
C TRP A 349 -11.78 -20.95 15.89
N ASP A 350 -12.45 -20.11 15.11
CA ASP A 350 -13.90 -19.95 15.10
C ASP A 350 -14.56 -20.77 13.96
N GLY A 351 -13.80 -21.60 13.25
CA GLY A 351 -14.29 -22.49 12.19
C GLY A 351 -14.46 -21.85 10.81
N PHE A 352 -13.93 -20.64 10.61
CA PHE A 352 -14.01 -19.94 9.32
C PHE A 352 -12.78 -20.18 8.44
N THR A 353 -12.98 -20.13 7.12
CA THR A 353 -11.91 -20.21 6.10
C THR A 353 -11.85 -18.91 5.31
N ALA A 354 -10.71 -18.63 4.69
CA ALA A 354 -10.57 -17.45 3.81
C ALA A 354 -11.61 -17.48 2.68
N ASN A 355 -11.86 -18.67 2.11
CA ASN A 355 -12.85 -18.85 1.03
C ASN A 355 -14.28 -18.49 1.43
N MET A 356 -14.69 -18.71 2.69
CA MET A 356 -16.02 -18.29 3.16
C MET A 356 -16.18 -16.76 3.11
N PHE A 357 -15.11 -16.01 3.43
CA PHE A 357 -15.12 -14.55 3.35
C PHE A 357 -15.08 -14.06 1.91
N VAL A 358 -14.25 -14.67 1.05
CA VAL A 358 -14.22 -14.33 -0.38
C VAL A 358 -15.59 -14.56 -1.00
N ASP A 359 -16.20 -15.72 -0.75
CA ASP A 359 -17.53 -16.07 -1.22
C ASP A 359 -18.60 -15.07 -0.74
N MET A 360 -18.64 -14.79 0.57
CA MET A 360 -19.58 -13.84 1.16
C MET A 360 -19.42 -12.44 0.55
N MET A 361 -18.19 -11.95 0.45
CA MET A 361 -17.93 -10.59 -0.02
C MET A 361 -18.21 -10.46 -1.52
N GLU A 362 -17.89 -11.46 -2.34
CA GLU A 362 -18.21 -11.44 -3.78
C GLU A 362 -19.72 -11.54 -4.04
N HIS A 363 -20.46 -12.31 -3.25
CA HIS A 363 -21.93 -12.32 -3.30
C HIS A 363 -22.52 -10.97 -2.89
N ARG A 364 -22.04 -10.39 -1.79
CA ARG A 364 -22.42 -9.05 -1.32
C ARG A 364 -22.12 -8.00 -2.38
N PHE A 365 -20.93 -8.06 -2.99
CA PHE A 365 -20.49 -7.18 -4.07
C PHE A 365 -21.41 -7.28 -5.28
N SER A 366 -21.67 -8.49 -5.76
CA SER A 366 -22.52 -8.72 -6.94
C SER A 366 -23.94 -8.20 -6.69
N ASN A 367 -24.50 -8.46 -5.51
CA ASN A 367 -25.81 -7.93 -5.13
C ASN A 367 -25.80 -6.39 -5.02
N TRP A 368 -24.72 -5.80 -4.49
CA TRP A 368 -24.58 -4.35 -4.41
C TRP A 368 -24.56 -3.71 -5.80
N VAL A 369 -23.77 -4.24 -6.74
CA VAL A 369 -23.71 -3.73 -8.12
C VAL A 369 -25.09 -3.77 -8.79
N LEU A 370 -25.89 -4.81 -8.57
CA LEU A 370 -27.23 -4.93 -9.16
C LEU A 370 -28.25 -3.98 -8.52
N THR A 371 -28.17 -3.76 -7.21
CA THR A 371 -29.12 -2.90 -6.47
C THR A 371 -28.74 -1.43 -6.49
N HIS A 372 -27.45 -1.12 -6.66
CA HIS A 372 -26.87 0.22 -6.63
C HIS A 372 -25.88 0.44 -7.80
N PRO A 373 -26.30 0.24 -9.06
CA PRO A 373 -25.40 0.23 -10.23
C PRO A 373 -24.65 1.56 -10.43
N TYR A 374 -25.15 2.65 -9.86
CA TYR A 374 -24.57 3.98 -10.00
C TYR A 374 -23.95 4.55 -8.71
N ASP A 375 -24.18 3.90 -7.57
CA ASP A 375 -23.77 4.39 -6.25
C ASP A 375 -22.54 3.63 -5.73
N ARG A 376 -21.84 2.92 -6.60
CA ARG A 376 -20.61 2.19 -6.26
C ARG A 376 -19.40 3.14 -6.28
N PRO A 377 -18.85 3.56 -5.12
CA PRO A 377 -17.51 4.14 -5.06
C PRO A 377 -16.46 3.05 -5.32
N MET A 378 -15.70 3.20 -6.41
CA MET A 378 -14.64 2.23 -6.77
C MET A 378 -13.53 2.13 -5.71
N VAL A 379 -13.35 3.18 -4.90
CA VAL A 379 -12.37 3.21 -3.79
C VAL A 379 -12.81 2.37 -2.58
N ALA A 380 -14.12 2.15 -2.36
CA ALA A 380 -14.60 1.49 -1.14
C ALA A 380 -14.23 0.00 -1.07
N GLU A 381 -13.90 -0.61 -2.20
CA GLU A 381 -13.55 -2.03 -2.28
C GLU A 381 -12.03 -2.27 -2.19
N LEU A 382 -11.22 -1.20 -2.11
CA LEU A 382 -9.75 -1.26 -2.06
C LEU A 382 -9.26 -2.12 -0.89
N HIS A 383 -9.56 -1.67 0.33
CA HIS A 383 -9.11 -2.31 1.55
C HIS A 383 -9.77 -3.68 1.79
N ILE A 384 -10.99 -3.87 1.28
CA ILE A 384 -11.66 -5.16 1.28
C ILE A 384 -10.83 -6.18 0.49
N ASN A 385 -10.38 -5.83 -0.72
CA ASN A 385 -9.52 -6.72 -1.50
C ASN A 385 -8.22 -7.04 -0.77
N ASP A 386 -7.57 -6.04 -0.16
CA ASP A 386 -6.31 -6.24 0.56
C ASP A 386 -6.49 -7.19 1.75
N TRP A 387 -7.51 -7.01 2.57
CA TRP A 387 -7.80 -7.92 3.69
C TRP A 387 -8.04 -9.35 3.20
N LEU A 388 -8.81 -9.53 2.12
CA LEU A 388 -9.07 -10.84 1.51
C LEU A 388 -7.78 -11.49 0.99
N ASP A 389 -6.91 -10.73 0.33
CA ASP A 389 -5.62 -11.20 -0.17
C ASP A 389 -4.71 -11.64 0.98
N PHE A 390 -4.70 -10.92 2.11
CA PHE A 390 -3.91 -11.25 3.29
C PHE A 390 -4.39 -12.54 3.99
N VAL A 391 -5.69 -12.71 4.24
CA VAL A 391 -6.20 -13.94 4.86
C VAL A 391 -6.04 -15.16 3.95
N ALA A 392 -6.24 -15.01 2.64
CA ALA A 392 -6.03 -16.09 1.68
C ALA A 392 -4.54 -16.48 1.57
N LYS A 393 -3.64 -15.48 1.58
CA LYS A 393 -2.20 -15.73 1.69
C LYS A 393 -1.87 -16.49 2.97
N GLY A 394 -2.40 -16.05 4.10
CA GLY A 394 -2.21 -16.68 5.40
C GLY A 394 -2.66 -18.13 5.46
N GLU A 395 -3.85 -18.41 4.94
CA GLU A 395 -4.44 -19.75 4.91
C GLU A 395 -3.54 -20.73 4.13
N ARG A 396 -2.94 -20.27 3.02
CA ARG A 396 -1.96 -21.06 2.26
C ARG A 396 -0.68 -21.32 3.05
N MET A 397 -0.26 -20.40 3.94
CA MET A 397 0.93 -20.59 4.77
C MET A 397 0.71 -21.64 5.87
N ILE A 398 -0.45 -21.61 6.54
CA ILE A 398 -0.73 -22.50 7.69
C ILE A 398 -1.17 -23.92 7.26
N ARG A 399 -1.80 -24.08 6.09
CA ARG A 399 -2.25 -25.40 5.61
C ARG A 399 -1.09 -26.37 5.38
N ASP A 400 -1.34 -27.64 5.68
CA ASP A 400 -0.38 -28.71 5.43
C ASP A 400 -0.15 -28.96 3.92
N PRO A 401 1.05 -29.42 3.52
CA PRO A 401 1.29 -29.95 2.18
C PRO A 401 0.32 -31.10 1.85
N PRO A 402 -0.10 -31.27 0.58
CA PRO A 402 0.34 -30.52 -0.61
C PRO A 402 -0.46 -29.23 -0.86
N LYS A 403 -1.40 -28.85 0.01
CA LYS A 403 -2.32 -27.72 -0.20
C LYS A 403 -1.79 -26.38 0.34
N GLY A 404 -0.79 -26.40 1.22
CA GLY A 404 -0.14 -25.21 1.76
C GLY A 404 1.34 -25.44 2.08
N TYR A 405 1.91 -24.52 2.86
CA TYR A 405 3.34 -24.47 3.17
C TYR A 405 3.71 -25.05 4.55
N GLY A 406 2.76 -25.67 5.26
CA GLY A 406 3.01 -26.40 6.51
C GLY A 406 3.49 -25.51 7.66
N GLY A 407 2.91 -24.32 7.81
CA GLY A 407 3.25 -23.36 8.86
C GLY A 407 4.57 -22.64 8.63
N LYS A 408 4.98 -22.47 7.36
CA LYS A 408 6.24 -21.81 6.99
C LYS A 408 6.04 -20.70 5.97
N VAL A 409 6.84 -19.64 6.07
CA VAL A 409 6.98 -18.58 5.07
C VAL A 409 8.42 -18.52 4.60
N LYS A 410 8.68 -18.68 3.29
CA LYS A 410 10.05 -18.80 2.73
C LYS A 410 10.93 -19.82 3.49
N GLY A 411 10.34 -20.92 3.98
CA GLY A 411 11.02 -21.94 4.79
C GLY A 411 11.18 -21.60 6.28
N VAL A 412 10.90 -20.38 6.72
CA VAL A 412 10.93 -19.95 8.13
C VAL A 412 9.66 -20.45 8.85
N PRO A 413 9.79 -21.20 9.96
CA PRO A 413 8.64 -21.58 10.78
C PRO A 413 7.97 -20.36 11.40
N ILE A 414 6.66 -20.23 11.17
CA ILE A 414 5.85 -19.10 11.67
C ILE A 414 5.67 -19.25 13.19
N ASP A 415 5.93 -18.17 13.93
CA ASP A 415 5.76 -18.15 15.39
C ASP A 415 4.35 -17.71 15.78
N LEU A 416 3.42 -18.67 15.90
CA LEU A 416 2.04 -18.42 16.34
C LEU A 416 1.89 -18.34 17.87
N TRP A 417 2.97 -18.40 18.65
CA TRP A 417 2.90 -18.33 20.12
C TRP A 417 2.20 -17.06 20.64
N PRO A 418 2.44 -15.85 20.08
CA PRO A 418 1.78 -14.63 20.54
C PRO A 418 0.25 -14.71 20.49
N LEU A 419 -0.31 -15.44 19.51
CA LEU A 419 -1.74 -15.73 19.46
C LEU A 419 -2.12 -16.79 20.50
N ARG A 420 -1.46 -17.95 20.45
CA ARG A 420 -1.82 -19.14 21.23
C ARG A 420 -1.67 -18.94 22.74
N ASN A 421 -0.85 -17.99 23.16
CA ASN A 421 -0.63 -17.64 24.56
C ASN A 421 -1.36 -16.35 25.00
N ASN A 422 -2.16 -15.71 24.13
CA ASN A 422 -2.92 -14.52 24.51
C ASN A 422 -4.22 -14.93 25.22
N THR A 423 -4.34 -14.63 26.51
CA THR A 423 -5.52 -14.98 27.32
C THR A 423 -6.81 -14.39 26.76
N LEU A 424 -6.80 -13.12 26.33
CA LEU A 424 -7.99 -12.43 25.85
C LEU A 424 -8.49 -13.02 24.53
N LEU A 425 -7.58 -13.45 23.65
CA LEU A 425 -7.94 -14.18 22.44
C LEU A 425 -8.42 -15.61 22.78
N ASN A 426 -7.84 -16.29 23.76
CA ASN A 426 -8.23 -17.66 24.09
C ASN A 426 -9.55 -17.76 24.88
N ASP A 427 -10.01 -16.67 25.51
CA ASP A 427 -11.25 -16.58 26.29
C ASP A 427 -12.31 -15.64 25.65
N PRO A 428 -12.86 -15.98 24.45
CA PRO A 428 -13.78 -15.12 23.72
C PRO A 428 -15.11 -14.89 24.45
N GLN A 429 -15.39 -15.72 25.46
CA GLN A 429 -16.54 -15.58 26.37
C GLN A 429 -16.54 -14.29 27.19
N TRP A 430 -15.40 -13.59 27.32
CA TRP A 430 -15.36 -12.27 27.96
C TRP A 430 -15.92 -11.16 27.05
N TYR A 431 -16.05 -11.43 25.75
CA TYR A 431 -16.44 -10.48 24.72
C TYR A 431 -17.73 -10.89 24.00
N GLY A 432 -18.44 -11.89 24.51
CA GLY A 432 -19.69 -12.38 23.96
C GLY A 432 -20.55 -13.04 25.04
N TYR A 433 -21.69 -13.59 24.64
CA TYR A 433 -22.50 -14.36 25.58
C TYR A 433 -21.77 -15.67 25.93
N PRO A 434 -21.59 -16.00 27.23
CA PRO A 434 -20.85 -17.19 27.65
C PRO A 434 -21.35 -18.46 26.97
N TYR A 435 -20.42 -19.34 26.57
CA TYR A 435 -20.68 -20.57 25.80
C TYR A 435 -21.28 -20.37 24.39
N CYS A 436 -21.50 -19.13 23.93
CA CYS A 436 -22.04 -18.81 22.61
C CYS A 436 -21.11 -17.91 21.78
N SER A 437 -19.93 -17.57 22.27
CA SER A 437 -18.95 -16.68 21.64
C SER A 437 -18.16 -17.32 20.48
N ILE A 438 -18.85 -18.11 19.64
CA ILE A 438 -18.25 -18.88 18.54
C ILE A 438 -17.79 -18.02 17.35
N THR A 439 -18.14 -16.72 17.34
CA THR A 439 -17.78 -15.77 16.27
C THR A 439 -17.08 -14.53 16.80
N ALA A 440 -16.74 -14.44 18.09
CA ALA A 440 -16.29 -13.20 18.70
C ALA A 440 -14.95 -12.71 18.13
N ARG A 441 -13.98 -13.62 17.92
CA ARG A 441 -12.66 -13.26 17.35
C ARG A 441 -12.80 -12.89 15.90
N THR A 442 -13.58 -13.69 15.16
CA THR A 442 -13.86 -13.47 13.75
C THR A 442 -14.55 -12.12 13.53
N GLY A 443 -15.56 -11.80 14.33
CA GLY A 443 -16.26 -10.52 14.29
C GLY A 443 -15.30 -9.34 14.55
N ALA A 444 -14.42 -9.46 15.54
CA ALA A 444 -13.40 -8.45 15.80
C ALA A 444 -12.39 -8.31 14.66
N LEU A 445 -11.84 -9.42 14.13
CA LEU A 445 -10.91 -9.38 13.00
C LEU A 445 -11.56 -8.80 11.73
N PHE A 446 -12.84 -9.09 11.51
CA PHE A 446 -13.60 -8.58 10.36
C PHE A 446 -13.82 -7.06 10.43
N ARG A 447 -13.76 -6.42 11.61
CA ARG A 447 -13.81 -4.95 11.73
C ARG A 447 -12.62 -4.24 11.08
N PHE A 448 -11.52 -4.95 10.82
CA PHE A 448 -10.36 -4.42 10.10
C PHE A 448 -10.50 -4.49 8.59
N ILE A 449 -11.60 -5.05 8.03
CA ILE A 449 -11.73 -5.23 6.58
C ILE A 449 -11.71 -3.92 5.79
N ASP A 450 -12.23 -2.84 6.38
CA ASP A 450 -12.24 -1.51 5.75
C ASP A 450 -10.93 -0.74 5.95
N GLN A 451 -10.04 -1.22 6.84
CA GLN A 451 -8.73 -0.61 7.10
C GLN A 451 -7.74 -1.67 7.64
N PRO A 452 -7.15 -2.50 6.76
CA PRO A 452 -6.25 -3.58 7.16
C PRO A 452 -4.78 -3.15 7.30
N CYS A 453 -4.41 -1.91 6.95
CA CYS A 453 -3.02 -1.46 6.78
C CYS A 453 -2.08 -1.76 7.97
N MET A 454 -2.56 -1.76 9.22
CA MET A 454 -1.73 -2.15 10.37
C MET A 454 -1.66 -3.66 10.65
N LEU A 455 -2.57 -4.46 10.09
CA LEU A 455 -2.47 -5.93 10.02
C LEU A 455 -1.71 -6.41 8.77
N ALA A 456 -1.56 -5.51 7.78
CA ALA A 456 -0.84 -5.67 6.53
C ALA A 456 0.45 -4.83 6.59
N PRO A 457 1.55 -5.38 7.13
CA PRO A 457 2.61 -4.63 7.82
C PRO A 457 3.31 -3.62 6.91
N GLU A 458 2.76 -2.40 6.83
CA GLU A 458 3.18 -1.41 5.85
C GLU A 458 4.51 -0.76 6.22
N ALA A 459 4.66 -0.23 7.44
CA ALA A 459 5.90 0.36 7.92
C ALA A 459 7.17 -0.48 7.64
N PRO A 460 7.23 -1.80 7.98
CA PRO A 460 8.39 -2.62 7.66
C PRO A 460 8.52 -2.96 6.17
N SER A 461 7.41 -3.04 5.42
CA SER A 461 7.43 -3.28 3.97
C SER A 461 7.98 -2.07 3.21
N ILE A 462 7.57 -0.86 3.60
CA ILE A 462 8.10 0.41 3.08
C ILE A 462 9.55 0.58 3.49
N ASN A 463 9.90 0.33 4.75
CA ASN A 463 11.29 0.43 5.17
C ASN A 463 12.19 -0.50 4.34
N ALA A 464 11.72 -1.73 4.07
CA ALA A 464 12.41 -2.68 3.21
C ALA A 464 12.53 -2.21 1.75
N LEU A 465 11.47 -1.64 1.18
CA LEU A 465 11.46 -1.05 -0.17
C LEU A 465 12.50 0.07 -0.29
N VAL A 466 12.51 1.01 0.66
CA VAL A 466 13.38 2.19 0.65
C VAL A 466 14.84 1.78 0.80
N ASN A 467 15.15 0.92 1.77
CA ASN A 467 16.52 0.45 2.01
C ASN A 467 17.05 -0.39 0.83
N HIS A 468 16.17 -1.11 0.12
CA HIS A 468 16.57 -1.86 -1.08
C HIS A 468 16.79 -0.94 -2.29
N THR A 469 15.94 0.07 -2.45
CA THR A 469 16.07 1.09 -3.51
C THR A 469 17.36 1.89 -3.34
N SER A 470 17.74 2.21 -2.10
CA SER A 470 18.97 2.98 -1.84
C SER A 470 20.26 2.21 -2.08
N LEU A 471 20.23 0.87 -2.14
CA LEU A 471 21.37 0.06 -2.58
C LEU A 471 21.59 0.12 -4.11
N ASN A 472 20.55 0.47 -4.87
CA ASN A 472 20.58 0.49 -6.34
C ASN A 472 19.86 1.75 -6.87
N PRO A 473 20.34 2.96 -6.50
CA PRO A 473 19.63 4.22 -6.76
C PRO A 473 19.36 4.49 -8.25
N GLU A 474 20.21 3.97 -9.13
CA GLU A 474 20.18 4.14 -10.58
C GLU A 474 19.19 3.21 -11.31
N LYS A 475 18.59 2.24 -10.60
CA LYS A 475 17.60 1.30 -11.15
C LYS A 475 16.19 1.60 -10.66
N ALA A 476 15.19 1.39 -11.49
CA ALA A 476 13.79 1.52 -11.09
C ALA A 476 13.39 0.38 -10.13
N MET A 477 12.92 0.70 -8.92
CA MET A 477 12.38 -0.30 -7.99
C MET A 477 10.97 -0.79 -8.39
N ALA A 478 10.13 0.14 -8.83
CA ALA A 478 8.72 -0.11 -9.18
C ALA A 478 8.44 0.09 -10.67
N PRO A 479 7.32 -0.45 -11.19
CA PRO A 479 6.36 -1.37 -10.55
C PRO A 479 6.87 -2.79 -10.38
N ILE A 480 6.65 -3.41 -9.22
CA ILE A 480 7.07 -4.80 -9.00
C ILE A 480 6.26 -5.74 -9.91
N GLN A 481 6.94 -6.59 -10.69
CA GLN A 481 6.31 -7.62 -11.51
C GLN A 481 6.14 -8.90 -10.69
N LEU A 482 4.99 -9.00 -10.03
CA LEU A 482 4.71 -10.13 -9.14
C LEU A 482 3.25 -10.57 -9.24
N CYS A 483 3.05 -11.89 -9.30
CA CYS A 483 1.75 -12.49 -9.09
C CYS A 483 1.38 -12.45 -7.59
N LYS A 484 0.43 -11.57 -7.23
CA LYS A 484 -0.10 -11.49 -5.85
C LYS A 484 -0.85 -12.76 -5.40
N ARG A 485 -1.26 -13.63 -6.34
CA ARG A 485 -2.19 -14.75 -6.08
C ARG A 485 -3.45 -14.26 -5.35
N CYS A 486 -4.09 -13.23 -5.93
CA CYS A 486 -5.23 -12.54 -5.36
C CYS A 486 -6.37 -13.50 -5.00
N ALA A 487 -6.96 -13.34 -3.83
CA ALA A 487 -8.03 -14.18 -3.31
C ALA A 487 -9.24 -14.23 -4.25
N THR A 488 -9.66 -13.06 -4.75
CA THR A 488 -10.80 -12.92 -5.67
C THR A 488 -10.58 -13.58 -7.03
N SER A 489 -9.33 -13.82 -7.43
CA SER A 489 -9.00 -14.48 -8.70
C SER A 489 -9.21 -15.99 -8.67
N GLU A 490 -9.16 -16.61 -7.49
CA GLU A 490 -9.50 -18.03 -7.32
C GLU A 490 -11.02 -18.25 -7.46
N TRP A 491 -11.83 -17.22 -7.13
CA TRP A 491 -13.29 -17.23 -7.29
C TRP A 491 -13.75 -16.88 -8.71
N LEU A 492 -13.06 -15.94 -9.36
CA LEU A 492 -13.34 -15.49 -10.72
C LEU A 492 -12.26 -16.04 -11.68
N PRO A 493 -12.37 -17.29 -12.16
CA PRO A 493 -11.27 -18.00 -12.83
C PRO A 493 -10.77 -17.33 -14.13
N ALA A 494 -11.56 -16.46 -14.75
CA ALA A 494 -11.15 -15.69 -15.93
C ALA A 494 -10.46 -14.36 -15.60
N LYS A 495 -10.48 -13.89 -14.33
CA LYS A 495 -9.91 -12.60 -13.92
C LYS A 495 -8.43 -12.50 -14.25
N CYS A 496 -7.66 -13.57 -13.99
CA CYS A 496 -6.23 -13.64 -14.31
C CYS A 496 -5.90 -13.47 -15.80
N LYS A 497 -6.84 -13.73 -16.72
CA LYS A 497 -6.64 -13.52 -18.17
C LYS A 497 -6.47 -12.05 -18.55
N TRP A 498 -6.92 -11.14 -17.68
CA TRP A 498 -6.84 -9.69 -17.87
C TRP A 498 -5.75 -9.06 -17.00
N CYS A 499 -4.98 -9.86 -16.26
CA CYS A 499 -3.97 -9.36 -15.35
C CYS A 499 -2.72 -8.97 -16.11
N ARG A 500 -2.21 -7.76 -15.83
CA ARG A 500 -1.00 -7.23 -16.46
C ARG A 500 0.25 -7.31 -15.57
N ALA A 501 0.11 -7.81 -14.34
CA ALA A 501 1.18 -7.81 -13.35
C ALA A 501 2.41 -8.65 -13.74
N ASN A 502 2.25 -9.68 -14.58
CA ASN A 502 3.34 -10.58 -15.00
C ASN A 502 3.69 -10.48 -16.49
N ASP A 503 3.05 -9.58 -17.25
CA ASP A 503 3.21 -9.48 -18.71
C ASP A 503 3.49 -8.05 -19.19
N LEU A 504 4.01 -7.20 -18.29
CA LEU A 504 4.41 -5.85 -18.65
C LEU A 504 5.39 -5.94 -19.83
N LYS A 505 5.05 -5.33 -20.97
CA LYS A 505 5.79 -5.40 -22.24
C LYS A 505 7.03 -4.50 -22.24
N LEU A 506 7.76 -4.51 -21.14
CA LEU A 506 9.03 -3.85 -20.96
C LEU A 506 10.02 -4.99 -20.85
N ALA A 507 10.73 -5.35 -21.92
CA ALA A 507 11.69 -6.45 -21.93
C ALA A 507 12.59 -6.41 -20.66
N VAL A 508 12.39 -7.38 -19.76
CA VAL A 508 12.94 -7.34 -18.39
C VAL A 508 14.22 -8.15 -18.34
N GLY A 509 15.32 -7.52 -17.99
CA GLY A 509 16.56 -8.15 -17.56
C GLY A 509 17.05 -7.45 -16.29
N SER A 510 17.74 -8.19 -15.42
CA SER A 510 18.29 -7.75 -14.12
C SER A 510 19.22 -6.52 -14.20
N GLU A 511 19.66 -6.16 -15.41
CA GLU A 511 20.49 -4.97 -15.66
C GLU A 511 19.73 -3.64 -15.47
N THR A 512 18.41 -3.64 -15.58
CA THR A 512 17.59 -2.41 -15.65
C THR A 512 16.65 -2.23 -14.46
N ARG A 513 16.64 -3.19 -13.53
CA ARG A 513 15.68 -3.23 -12.44
C ARG A 513 16.21 -3.91 -11.20
N ILE A 514 15.59 -3.59 -10.07
CA ILE A 514 15.79 -4.29 -8.82
C ILE A 514 14.82 -5.49 -8.80
N GLU A 515 15.33 -6.71 -8.79
CA GLU A 515 14.51 -7.93 -8.65
C GLU A 515 14.26 -8.25 -7.17
N PRO A 516 13.03 -8.64 -6.77
CA PRO A 516 12.75 -9.11 -5.41
C PRO A 516 13.55 -10.38 -5.05
N GLY A 517 14.77 -10.21 -4.51
CA GLY A 517 15.65 -11.29 -4.09
C GLY A 517 17.05 -11.29 -4.72
N GLU A 518 17.41 -10.25 -5.48
CA GLU A 518 18.81 -9.94 -5.83
C GLU A 518 19.47 -9.04 -4.79
#